data_AF-A0A2T6FJN3-F1
#
_entry.id   AF-A0A2T6FJN3-F1
#
_cell.length_a   1.000
_cell.length_b   1.000
_cell.length_c   1.000
_cell.angle_alpha   90.00
_cell.angle_beta   90.00
_cell.angle_gamma   90.00
#
_symmetry.space_group_name_H-M   'P 1'
#
loop_
_entity.id
_entity.type
_entity.pdbx_description
1 polymer ?
#
loop_
_entity_poly.entity_id
_entity_poly.type
_entity_poly.pdbx_seq_one_letter_code
_entity_poly.pdbx_strand_id
1 'polypeptide(L)' 'MRKRAEERSKKLFSGGPAEFDERGIISGSDQSIHSTDAESFPDELVEYTPEERKPKLVQPKE' A
#
# COMPACT_ATOMS: atom_id res chain seq x y z
N MET A 1 -17.06 -24.66 3.79
CA MET A 1 -16.02 -23.61 3.86
C MET A 1 -14.67 -24.07 3.29
N ARG A 2 -14.11 -25.20 3.76
CA ARG A 2 -12.76 -25.69 3.36
C ARG A 2 -12.52 -25.85 1.84
N LYS A 3 -13.45 -26.47 1.10
CA LYS A 3 -13.30 -26.69 -0.36
C LYS A 3 -13.23 -25.39 -1.18
N ARG A 4 -14.04 -24.39 -0.84
CA ARG A 4 -14.01 -23.08 -1.52
C ARG A 4 -12.70 -22.33 -1.28
N ALA A 5 -12.10 -22.46 -0.09
CA ALA A 5 -10.81 -21.87 0.21
C ALA A 5 -9.69 -22.55 -0.59
N GLU A 6 -9.76 -23.87 -0.73
CA GLU A 6 -8.79 -24.66 -1.49
C GLU A 6 -8.84 -24.38 -3.00
N GLU A 7 -10.05 -24.25 -3.58
CA GLU A 7 -10.20 -23.88 -4.99
C GLU A 7 -9.69 -22.47 -5.28
N ARG A 8 -9.91 -21.52 -4.36
CA ARG A 8 -9.42 -20.15 -4.49
C ARG A 8 -7.91 -20.07 -4.38
N SER A 9 -7.27 -20.83 -3.48
CA SER A 9 -5.81 -20.81 -3.38
C SER A 9 -5.16 -21.42 -4.63
N LYS A 10 -5.70 -22.54 -5.14
CA LYS A 10 -5.21 -23.14 -6.39
C LYS A 10 -5.33 -22.18 -7.57
N LYS A 11 -6.42 -21.42 -7.66
CA LYS A 11 -6.60 -20.40 -8.70
C LYS A 11 -5.61 -19.24 -8.56
N LEU A 12 -5.34 -18.78 -7.34
CA LEU A 12 -4.42 -17.67 -7.07
C LEU A 12 -2.97 -17.99 -7.51
N PHE A 13 -2.54 -19.24 -7.33
CA PHE A 13 -1.19 -19.70 -7.67
C PHE A 13 -1.15 -20.52 -8.98
N SER A 14 -2.19 -20.43 -9.81
CA SER A 14 -2.25 -21.12 -11.10
C SER A 14 -1.50 -20.41 -12.22
N GLY A 15 -1.17 -19.13 -12.03
CA GLY A 15 -0.26 -18.41 -12.91
C GLY A 15 1.17 -18.88 -12.67
N GLY A 16 1.93 -19.06 -13.75
CA GLY A 16 3.38 -19.28 -13.69
C GLY A 16 4.11 -18.10 -13.02
N PRO A 17 5.46 -18.12 -12.98
CA PRO A 17 6.22 -16.98 -12.45
C PRO A 17 5.73 -15.68 -13.10
N ALA A 18 5.44 -14.68 -12.27
CA ALA A 18 5.12 -13.36 -12.77
C ALA A 18 6.38 -12.82 -13.46
N GLU A 19 6.31 -12.63 -14.77
CA GLU A 19 7.33 -11.92 -15.53
C GLU A 19 7.26 -10.46 -15.10
N PHE A 20 8.18 -10.05 -14.22
CA PHE A 20 8.32 -8.64 -13.85
C PHE A 20 9.09 -7.95 -14.97
N ASP A 21 8.40 -7.15 -15.77
CA ASP A 21 9.05 -6.34 -16.79
C ASP A 21 9.80 -5.19 -16.12
N GLU A 22 11.10 -5.38 -15.88
CA GLU A 22 12.00 -4.34 -15.36
C GLU A 22 12.15 -3.14 -16.31
N ARG A 23 11.69 -3.27 -17.56
CA ARG A 23 11.63 -2.20 -18.56
C ARG A 23 10.22 -1.68 -18.79
N GLY A 24 9.25 -2.18 -18.03
CA GLY A 24 7.90 -1.65 -18.01
C GLY A 24 7.94 -0.16 -17.68
N ILE A 25 6.90 0.58 -18.06
CA ILE A 25 6.82 2.02 -17.80
C ILE A 25 6.99 2.22 -16.29
N ILE A 26 8.16 2.70 -15.87
CA ILE A 26 8.34 3.33 -14.57
C ILE A 26 7.35 4.48 -14.63
N SER A 27 6.21 4.32 -13.98
CA SER A 27 5.15 5.31 -13.99
C SER A 27 5.66 6.54 -13.26
N GLY A 28 6.06 7.54 -14.03
CA GLY A 28 6.64 8.79 -13.58
C GLY A 28 6.99 9.62 -14.81
N SER A 29 6.82 10.93 -14.73
CA SER A 29 7.28 11.82 -15.79
C SER A 29 8.73 12.20 -15.53
N ASP A 30 9.52 12.53 -16.55
CA ASP A 30 10.87 13.09 -16.35
C ASP A 30 10.83 14.33 -15.43
N GLN A 31 9.72 15.05 -15.44
CA GLN A 31 9.48 16.21 -14.57
C GLN A 31 9.33 15.84 -13.09
N SER A 32 8.89 14.63 -12.76
CA SER A 32 8.69 14.17 -11.39
C SER A 32 9.87 13.37 -10.82
N ILE A 33 10.94 13.17 -11.58
CA ILE A 33 12.15 12.48 -11.10
C ILE A 33 12.86 13.28 -9.99
N HIS A 34 12.75 14.61 -10.04
CA HIS A 34 13.39 15.51 -9.08
C HIS A 34 12.40 16.09 -8.06
N SER A 35 11.11 15.81 -8.19
CA SER A 35 10.10 16.25 -7.23
C SER A 35 10.13 15.38 -5.99
N THR A 36 9.96 16.01 -4.83
CA THR A 36 9.77 15.27 -3.57
C THR A 36 8.35 14.67 -3.50
N ASP A 37 8.14 13.65 -2.67
CA ASP A 37 6.81 13.07 -2.46
C ASP A 37 5.81 14.15 -1.99
N ALA A 38 6.25 15.10 -1.17
CA ALA A 38 5.43 16.22 -0.71
C ALA A 38 5.01 17.19 -1.82
N GLU A 39 5.81 17.33 -2.89
CA GLU A 39 5.45 18.14 -4.07
C GLU A 39 4.54 17.38 -5.03
N SER A 40 4.71 16.07 -5.12
CA SER A 40 3.89 15.19 -5.96
C SER A 40 2.49 14.98 -5.38
N PHE A 41 2.38 15.00 -4.05
CA PHE A 41 1.15 14.75 -3.31
C PHE A 41 0.90 15.85 -2.26
N PRO A 42 0.62 17.10 -2.69
CA PRO A 42 0.49 18.24 -1.78
C PRO A 42 -0.73 18.16 -0.85
N ASP A 43 -1.75 17.40 -1.23
CA ASP A 43 -2.97 17.19 -0.45
C ASP A 43 -2.87 15.96 0.48
N GLU A 44 -1.76 15.21 0.44
CA GLU A 44 -1.59 14.04 1.27
C GLU A 44 -1.37 14.48 2.73
N LEU A 45 -2.17 13.90 3.63
CA LEU A 45 -2.01 14.17 5.06
C LEU A 45 -0.66 13.65 5.52
N VAL A 46 0.07 14.50 6.27
CA VAL A 46 1.32 14.10 6.92
C VAL A 46 1.13 12.79 7.67
N GLU A 47 2.06 11.86 7.47
CA GLU A 47 2.02 10.57 8.15
C GLU A 47 1.86 10.76 9.67
N TYR A 48 0.97 9.97 10.28
CA TYR A 48 0.75 10.01 11.71
C TYR A 48 2.05 9.81 12.48
N THR A 49 2.33 10.75 13.38
CA THR A 49 3.45 10.65 14.31
C THR A 49 3.30 9.40 15.18
N PRO A 50 4.41 8.82 15.68
CA PRO A 50 4.34 7.68 16.60
C PRO A 50 3.42 7.91 17.81
N GLU A 51 3.34 9.15 18.28
CA GLU A 51 2.49 9.58 19.39
C GLU A 51 1.00 9.56 19.01
N GLU A 52 0.65 10.00 17.81
CA GLU A 52 -0.73 9.97 17.29
C GLU A 52 -1.23 8.56 17.01
N ARG A 53 -0.32 7.64 16.68
CA ARG A 53 -0.62 6.21 16.52
C ARG A 53 -0.98 5.52 17.83
N LYS A 54 -0.70 6.12 18.99
CA LYS A 54 -1.02 5.52 20.28
C LYS A 54 -2.54 5.52 20.48
N PRO A 55 -3.14 4.39 20.89
CA PRO A 55 -4.55 4.35 21.21
C PRO A 55 -4.83 5.33 22.37
N LYS A 56 -5.75 6.27 22.15
CA LYS A 56 -6.23 7.14 23.22
C LYS A 56 -7.04 6.29 24.19
N LEU A 57 -6.48 6.02 25.37
CA LEU A 57 -7.21 5.39 26.47
C LEU A 57 -8.33 6.36 26.88
N VAL A 58 -9.56 6.05 26.48
CA VAL A 58 -10.74 6.81 26.93
C VAL A 58 -10.89 6.50 28.41
N GLN A 59 -10.58 7.47 29.28
CA GLN A 59 -10.90 7.29 30.69
C GLN A 59 -12.43 7.25 30.83
N PRO A 60 -12.98 6.28 31.57
CA PRO A 60 -14.41 6.29 31.86
C PRO A 60 -14.75 7.59 32.59
N LYS A 61 -15.80 8.28 32.13
CA LYS A 61 -16.37 9.42 32.87
C LYS A 61 -16.86 8.89 34.22
N GLU A 62 -16.35 9.49 35.29
CA GLU A 62 -16.84 9.32 36.68
C GLU A 62 -18.32 9.67 36.80
#